data_AF-A0A1P8XAX6-F1
#
_entry.id   AF-A0A1P8XAX6-F1
#
_cell.length_a   1.000
_cell.length_b   1.000
_cell.length_c   1.000
_cell.angle_alpha   90.00
_cell.angle_beta   90.00
_cell.angle_gamma   90.00
#
_symmetry.space_group_name_H-M   'P 1'
#
loop_
_entity.id
_entity.type
_entity.pdbx_description
1 polymer ?
#
loop_
_entity_poly.entity_id
_entity_poly.type
_entity_poly.pdbx_seq_one_letter_code
_entity_poly.pdbx_strand_id
1 'polypeptide(L)'
;MRDKVVYDEVSALRAKKRSEHVSPAALAIHVRAVDRSVRTDCPVFVSDAMLDDIDAADVTTLAALELTLAGLWDRADGGYVISDLQLIDRLGANPVRRTMMGLLRRW
;
A
#
# COMPACT_ATOMS: atom_id res chain seq x y z
N MET A 1 2.94 10.91 3.86
CA MET A 1 4.15 10.68 3.04
C MET A 1 4.37 11.88 2.12
N ARG A 2 5.62 12.22 1.76
CA ARG A 2 5.92 13.36 0.85
C ARG A 2 5.66 12.97 -0.61
N ASP A 3 5.14 13.89 -1.43
CA ASP A 3 4.77 13.60 -2.83
C ASP A 3 5.93 13.11 -3.70
N LYS A 4 7.15 13.60 -3.47
CA LYS A 4 8.34 13.09 -4.16
C LYS A 4 8.53 11.58 -3.93
N VAL A 5 8.34 11.12 -2.69
CA VAL A 5 8.48 9.69 -2.34
C VAL A 5 7.38 8.87 -3.02
N VAL A 6 6.15 9.41 -3.06
CA VAL A 6 5.05 8.78 -3.81
C VAL A 6 5.43 8.64 -5.29
N TYR A 7 5.94 9.71 -5.91
CA TYR A 7 6.34 9.72 -7.31
C TYR A 7 7.45 8.71 -7.62
N ASP A 8 8.47 8.63 -6.76
CA ASP A 8 9.59 7.69 -6.92
C ASP A 8 9.09 6.24 -6.84
N GLU A 9 8.19 5.93 -5.89
CA GLU A 9 7.58 4.58 -5.77
C GLU A 9 6.64 4.26 -6.94
N VAL A 10 5.82 5.21 -7.41
CA VAL A 10 4.97 5.05 -8.60
C VAL A 10 5.83 4.75 -9.83
N SER A 11 6.91 5.48 -10.01
CA SER A 11 7.87 5.25 -11.11
C SER A 11 8.48 3.85 -11.04
N ALA A 12 8.88 3.42 -9.84
CA ALA A 12 9.43 2.08 -9.62
C ALA A 12 8.41 0.96 -9.86
N LEU A 13 7.14 1.17 -9.50
CA LEU A 13 6.06 0.21 -9.74
C LEU A 13 5.70 0.10 -11.22
N ARG A 14 5.67 1.21 -11.97
CA ARG A 14 5.40 1.18 -13.42
C ARG A 14 6.44 0.41 -14.22
N ALA A 15 7.69 0.37 -13.74
CA ALA A 15 8.74 -0.43 -14.36
C ALA A 15 8.54 -1.95 -14.18
N LYS A 16 7.61 -2.39 -13.32
CA LYS A 16 7.30 -3.81 -13.11
C LYS A 16 6.19 -4.26 -14.05
N LYS A 17 6.39 -5.41 -14.72
CA LYS A 17 5.40 -6.03 -15.62
C LYS A 17 3.99 -6.19 -15.01
N ARG A 18 3.91 -6.52 -13.72
CA ARG A 18 2.64 -6.71 -13.00
C ARG A 18 1.79 -5.43 -12.90
N SER A 19 2.41 -4.26 -12.98
CA SER A 19 1.77 -2.96 -12.74
C SER A 19 1.96 -1.95 -13.88
N GLU A 20 2.53 -2.38 -15.01
CA GLU A 20 2.82 -1.49 -16.15
C GLU A 20 1.56 -0.86 -16.76
N HIS A 21 0.43 -1.57 -16.70
CA HIS A 21 -0.87 -1.12 -17.23
C HIS A 21 -1.72 -0.34 -16.21
N VAL A 22 -1.27 -0.22 -14.96
CA VAL A 22 -2.02 0.49 -13.91
C VAL A 22 -1.79 2.00 -14.05
N SER A 23 -2.85 2.80 -13.87
CA SER A 23 -2.72 4.25 -13.98
C SER A 23 -1.77 4.81 -12.90
N PRO A 24 -1.10 5.95 -13.15
CA PRO A 24 -0.26 6.58 -12.12
C PRO A 24 -1.06 6.97 -10.89
N ALA A 25 -2.34 7.35 -11.07
CA ALA A 25 -3.25 7.71 -9.98
C ALA A 25 -3.54 6.49 -9.08
N ALA A 26 -3.90 5.34 -9.68
CA ALA A 26 -4.13 4.12 -8.92
C ALA A 26 -2.87 3.62 -8.20
N LEU A 27 -1.70 3.74 -8.82
CA LEU A 27 -0.43 3.43 -8.14
C LEU A 27 -0.13 4.41 -7.00
N ALA A 28 -0.48 5.70 -7.13
CA ALA A 28 -0.32 6.64 -6.02
C ALA A 28 -1.22 6.29 -4.83
N ILE A 29 -2.46 5.86 -5.09
CA ILE A 29 -3.37 5.31 -4.05
C ILE A 29 -2.77 4.06 -3.42
N HIS A 30 -2.25 3.11 -4.22
CA HIS A 30 -1.59 1.90 -3.73
C HIS A 30 -0.44 2.21 -2.76
N VAL A 31 0.48 3.11 -3.13
CA VAL A 31 1.62 3.47 -2.27
C VAL A 31 1.13 4.16 -0.98
N ARG A 32 0.15 5.07 -1.05
CA ARG A 32 -0.41 5.74 0.14
C ARG A 32 -1.15 4.77 1.07
N ALA A 33 -1.90 3.83 0.50
CA ALA A 33 -2.61 2.81 1.24
C ALA A 33 -1.63 1.87 1.96
N VAL A 34 -0.56 1.40 1.28
CA VAL A 34 0.48 0.59 1.91
C VAL A 34 1.23 1.39 2.99
N ASP A 35 1.59 2.64 2.73
CA ASP A 35 2.25 3.51 3.72
C ASP A 35 1.38 3.66 4.99
N ARG A 36 0.06 3.72 4.86
CA ARG A 36 -0.87 3.78 5.99
C ARG A 36 -1.05 2.40 6.65
N SER A 37 -1.20 1.33 5.87
CA SER A 37 -1.44 -0.02 6.39
C SER A 37 -0.25 -0.55 7.19
N VAL A 38 1.01 -0.26 6.81
CA VAL A 38 2.20 -0.70 7.57
C VAL A 38 2.29 -0.09 8.98
N ARG A 39 1.44 0.88 9.30
CA ARG A 39 1.32 1.48 10.63
C ARG A 39 0.22 0.83 11.48
N THR A 40 -0.57 -0.09 10.93
CA THR A 40 -1.62 -0.84 11.63
C THR A 40 -1.13 -2.23 12.04
N ASP A 41 -1.96 -2.97 12.76
CA ASP A 41 -1.69 -4.36 13.15
C ASP A 41 -1.84 -5.36 11.99
N CYS A 42 -2.48 -4.96 10.88
CA CYS A 42 -2.67 -5.79 9.70
C CYS A 42 -2.22 -5.05 8.42
N PRO A 43 -0.91 -5.03 8.10
CA PRO A 43 -0.36 -4.30 6.96
C PRO A 43 -0.85 -4.76 5.58
N VAL A 44 -1.36 -5.99 5.50
CA VAL A 44 -1.90 -6.56 4.26
C VAL A 44 -3.34 -6.14 3.99
N PHE A 45 -4.01 -5.45 4.92
CA PHE A 45 -5.42 -5.09 4.80
C PHE A 45 -5.63 -3.58 4.79
N VAL A 46 -6.51 -3.12 3.91
CA VAL A 46 -6.96 -1.73 3.79
C VAL A 46 -8.49 -1.72 3.88
N SER A 47 -9.04 -1.08 4.91
CA SER A 47 -10.49 -0.93 5.04
C SER A 47 -11.03 0.12 4.07
N ASP A 48 -12.32 0.04 3.74
CA ASP A 48 -12.99 1.08 2.95
C ASP A 48 -12.89 2.46 3.62
N ALA A 49 -13.04 2.51 4.95
CA ALA A 49 -12.84 3.75 5.71
C ALA A 49 -11.40 4.30 5.61
N MET A 50 -10.40 3.42 5.49
CA MET A 50 -9.01 3.87 5.26
C MET A 50 -8.84 4.47 3.86
N LEU A 51 -9.56 3.96 2.86
CA LEU A 51 -9.55 4.53 1.51
C LEU A 51 -10.18 5.91 1.49
N ASP A 52 -11.32 6.08 2.16
CA ASP A 52 -12.01 7.38 2.24
C ASP A 52 -11.15 8.47 2.89
N ASP A 53 -10.20 8.09 3.74
CA ASP A 53 -9.22 9.01 4.34
C ASP A 53 -8.06 9.39 3.39
N ILE A 54 -7.85 8.65 2.29
CA ILE A 54 -6.72 8.86 1.37
C ILE A 54 -7.05 9.88 0.30
N ASP A 55 -8.24 9.78 -0.31
CA ASP A 55 -8.70 10.65 -1.39
C ASP A 55 -10.24 10.57 -1.51
N ALA A 56 -10.82 11.33 -2.44
CA ALA A 56 -12.25 11.27 -2.72
C ALA A 56 -12.71 9.85 -3.12
N ALA A 57 -13.90 9.45 -2.69
CA ALA A 57 -14.40 8.08 -2.83
C ALA A 57 -14.49 7.59 -4.28
N ASP A 58 -14.77 8.49 -5.23
CA ASP A 58 -14.79 8.18 -6.66
C ASP A 58 -13.38 7.85 -7.19
N VAL A 59 -12.37 8.62 -6.77
CA VAL A 59 -10.96 8.39 -7.10
C VAL A 59 -10.48 7.07 -6.52
N THR A 60 -10.77 6.81 -5.24
CA THR A 60 -10.31 5.59 -4.57
C THR A 60 -11.05 4.34 -5.04
N THR A 61 -12.33 4.45 -5.43
CA THR A 61 -13.09 3.34 -6.04
C THR A 61 -12.51 2.94 -7.39
N LEU A 62 -12.24 3.91 -8.28
CA LEU A 62 -11.64 3.62 -9.59
C LEU A 62 -10.24 3.02 -9.44
N ALA A 63 -9.44 3.56 -8.52
CA ALA A 63 -8.12 3.02 -8.21
C ALA A 63 -8.20 1.58 -7.68
N ALA A 64 -9.11 1.28 -6.75
CA ALA A 64 -9.27 -0.06 -6.20
C ALA A 64 -9.69 -1.08 -7.28
N LEU A 65 -10.54 -0.68 -8.23
CA LEU A 65 -10.90 -1.51 -9.39
C LEU A 65 -9.69 -1.81 -10.27
N GLU A 66 -8.90 -0.79 -10.63
CA GLU A 66 -7.67 -0.99 -11.42
C GLU A 66 -6.67 -1.91 -10.73
N LEU A 67 -6.45 -1.71 -9.43
CA LEU A 67 -5.53 -2.50 -8.62
C LEU A 67 -6.02 -3.96 -8.47
N THR A 68 -7.33 -4.17 -8.41
CA THR A 68 -7.94 -5.50 -8.39
C THR A 68 -7.77 -6.21 -9.72
N LEU A 69 -8.04 -5.53 -10.84
CA LEU A 69 -7.83 -6.08 -12.19
C LEU A 69 -6.37 -6.42 -12.47
N ALA A 70 -5.43 -5.68 -11.86
CA ALA A 70 -4.00 -5.95 -11.93
C ALA A 70 -3.52 -7.07 -10.97
N GLY A 71 -4.40 -7.65 -10.17
CA GLY A 71 -4.05 -8.67 -9.17
C GLY A 71 -3.14 -8.14 -8.06
N LEU A 72 -3.12 -6.83 -7.83
CA LEU A 72 -2.41 -6.21 -6.72
C LEU A 72 -3.25 -6.20 -5.45
N TRP A 73 -4.57 -6.10 -5.61
CA TRP A 73 -5.55 -6.05 -4.54
C TRP A 73 -6.61 -7.12 -4.76
N ASP A 74 -7.19 -7.61 -3.68
CA ASP A 74 -8.33 -8.53 -3.70
C ASP A 74 -9.44 -8.00 -2.80
N ARG A 75 -10.69 -7.97 -3.28
CA ARG A 75 -11.82 -7.52 -2.48
C ARG A 75 -12.05 -8.47 -1.31
N ALA A 76 -12.21 -7.90 -0.11
CA ALA A 76 -12.59 -8.61 1.10
C ALA A 76 -13.79 -7.92 1.76
N ASP A 77 -14.36 -8.54 2.80
CA ASP A 77 -15.44 -7.92 3.56
C ASP A 77 -14.94 -6.63 4.24
N GLY A 78 -15.61 -5.51 3.96
CA GLY A 78 -15.25 -4.18 4.48
C GLY A 78 -13.93 -3.57 3.98
N GLY A 79 -13.33 -4.09 2.90
CA GLY A 79 -12.07 -3.55 2.38
C GLY A 79 -11.38 -4.39 1.32
N TYR A 80 -10.05 -4.37 1.33
CA TYR A 80 -9.18 -5.04 0.36
C TYR A 80 -7.96 -5.65 1.02
N VAL A 81 -7.51 -6.78 0.47
CA VAL A 81 -6.23 -7.42 0.80
C VAL A 81 -5.20 -7.03 -0.26
N ILE A 82 -4.02 -6.59 0.17
CA ILE A 82 -2.90 -6.20 -0.67
C ILE A 82 -1.99 -7.40 -0.92
N SER A 83 -1.83 -7.75 -2.20
CA SER A 83 -0.96 -8.83 -2.68
C SER A 83 0.48 -8.36 -2.99
N ASP A 84 0.79 -7.08 -2.81
CA ASP A 84 2.12 -6.49 -2.99
C ASP A 84 2.99 -6.54 -1.72
N LEU A 85 3.31 -7.77 -1.27
CA LEU A 85 4.11 -8.00 -0.06
C LEU A 85 5.48 -7.31 -0.10
N GLN A 86 6.09 -7.17 -1.28
CA GLN A 86 7.38 -6.50 -1.41
C GLN A 86 7.31 -5.01 -1.08
N LEU A 87 6.22 -4.32 -1.47
CA LEU A 87 6.03 -2.92 -1.13
C LEU A 87 5.71 -2.76 0.36
N ILE A 88 4.89 -3.67 0.92
CA ILE A 88 4.60 -3.74 2.35
C ILE A 88 5.89 -3.90 3.15
N ASP A 89 6.74 -4.86 2.80
CA ASP A 89 8.01 -5.10 3.51
C ASP A 89 8.93 -3.88 3.41
N ARG A 90 9.02 -3.26 2.22
CA ARG A 90 9.86 -2.08 1.99
C ARG A 90 9.43 -0.88 2.82
N LEU A 91 8.14 -0.56 2.83
CA LEU A 91 7.60 0.59 3.56
C LEU A 91 7.44 0.29 5.06
N GLY A 92 7.24 -0.98 5.43
CA GLY A 92 7.17 -1.46 6.81
C GLY A 92 8.54 -1.61 7.48
N ALA A 93 9.63 -1.75 6.72
CA ALA A 93 11.01 -1.77 7.19
C ALA A 93 11.49 -0.39 7.65
N ASN A 94 10.79 0.20 8.63
CA ASN A 94 11.29 1.36 9.36
C ASN A 94 12.38 0.89 10.34
N PRO A 95 13.63 1.40 10.27
CA PRO A 95 14.75 0.97 11.11
C PRO A 95 14.50 1.07 12.62
N VAL A 96 13.58 1.94 13.06
CA VAL A 96 13.21 2.11 14.47
C VAL A 96 12.54 0.88 15.08
N ARG A 97 11.79 0.08 14.29
CA ARG A 97 11.06 -1.10 14.79
C ARG A 97 11.93 -2.36 14.91
N ARG A 98 13.02 -2.47 14.13
CA ARG A 98 14.01 -3.57 14.27
C ARG A 98 14.69 -3.56 15.65
N THR A 99 14.99 -2.37 16.17
CA THR A 99 15.69 -2.22 17.45
C THR A 99 14.82 -2.60 18.64
N MET A 100 13.52 -2.25 18.63
CA MET A 100 12.59 -2.63 19.70
C MET A 100 12.35 -4.14 19.76
N MET A 101 12.23 -4.81 18.61
CA MET A 101 11.98 -6.25 18.56
C MET A 101 13.24 -7.10 18.82
N GLY A 102 14.43 -6.52 18.61
CA GLY A 102 15.71 -7.12 19.02
C GLY A 102 15.97 -7.01 20.53
N LEU A 103 15.44 -5.98 21.19
CA LEU A 103 15.61 -5.76 22.64
C LEU A 103 14.63 -6.60 23.49
N LEU A 104 13.46 -6.94 22.95
CA LEU A 104 12.46 -7.79 23.63
C LEU A 104 12.72 -9.30 23.53
N ARG A 105 13.68 -9.74 22.71
CA ARG A 105 14.08 -11.15 22.56
C ARG A 105 15.20 -11.60 23.50
N ARG A 106 15.55 -10.76 24.48
CA ARG A 106 16.66 -10.99 25.41
C ARG A 106 16.24 -10.99 26.89
N TRP A 107 14.97 -11.29 27.16
CA TRP A 107 14.42 -11.57 28.48
C TRP A 107 13.56 -12.83 28.42
#